data_AF-A0A7R9MQ03-F1
#
_entry.id   AF-A0A7R9MQ03-F1
#
_cell.length_a   1.000
_cell.length_b   1.000
_cell.length_c   1.000
_cell.angle_alpha   90.00
_cell.angle_beta   90.00
_cell.angle_gamma   90.00
#
_symmetry.space_group_name_H-M   'P 1'
#
loop_
_entity.id
_entity.type
_entity.pdbx_description
1 polymer ?
#
loop_
_entity_poly.entity_id
_entity_poly.type
_entity_poly.pdbx_seq_one_letter_code
_entity_poly.pdbx_strand_id
1 'polypeptide(L)'
;RLDQETDRLNTEEGIIEVGLASTFGSILLQSSPQIFSAALDKLYGFVSSHIFETKVAGKFSAILVRSCSKANAELSLQKFLPHFCKLVLTLTESDDILNEEFLDHELLFSLQIVSELIRCDGKHLVKYSDLLLKVIDRTLHLKCRKGYLLSSAILRHVLKSLTLLCALDFRSVTKSWDKYSNFETDLPIRDWGCTVDIHHLNVDWHDASEQELAFAQRLLDRFLATELSDLLNWIKGEKKLSREELQRSLLIICDCITGAASALPLWSGDNIVL
;
A
#
# COMPACT_ATOMS: atom_id res chain seq x y z
N ARG A 1 -20.61 20.39 -4.39
CA ARG A 1 -20.88 19.86 -3.03
C ARG A 1 -21.59 18.49 -3.07
N LEU A 2 -21.57 17.76 -4.21
CA LEU A 2 -22.43 16.59 -4.43
C LEU A 2 -21.69 15.25 -4.71
N ASP A 3 -20.35 15.20 -4.68
CA ASP A 3 -19.61 13.95 -4.97
C ASP A 3 -18.59 13.54 -3.88
N GLN A 4 -18.63 14.16 -2.69
CA GLN A 4 -17.75 13.76 -1.59
C GLN A 4 -18.33 12.66 -0.69
N GLU A 5 -19.65 12.44 -0.75
CA GLU A 5 -20.36 11.47 0.11
C GLU A 5 -20.56 10.11 -0.56
N THR A 6 -20.52 10.02 -1.89
CA THR A 6 -20.93 8.82 -2.66
C THR A 6 -19.92 7.67 -2.60
N ASP A 7 -18.65 7.95 -2.29
CA ASP A 7 -17.56 6.95 -2.25
C ASP A 7 -17.16 6.50 -0.84
N ARG A 8 -17.79 7.03 0.23
CA ARG A 8 -17.53 6.56 1.60
C ARG A 8 -18.37 5.33 1.90
N LEU A 9 -17.74 4.34 2.56
CA LEU A 9 -18.46 3.24 3.19
C LEU A 9 -19.43 3.81 4.21
N ASN A 10 -20.60 3.20 4.33
CA ASN A 10 -21.48 3.48 5.44
C ASN A 10 -20.85 2.96 6.76
N THR A 11 -21.43 3.34 7.90
CA THR A 11 -20.87 2.98 9.20
C THR A 11 -20.77 1.46 9.41
N GLU A 12 -21.77 0.70 8.98
CA GLU A 12 -21.81 -0.76 9.13
C GLU A 12 -20.74 -1.44 8.26
N GLU A 13 -20.62 -1.02 7.00
CA GLU A 13 -19.59 -1.45 6.06
C GLU A 13 -18.19 -1.12 6.60
N GLY A 14 -18.00 0.05 7.22
CA GLY A 14 -16.74 0.43 7.85
C GLY A 14 -16.39 -0.43 9.08
N ILE A 15 -17.38 -0.83 9.88
CA ILE A 15 -17.16 -1.77 10.98
C ILE A 15 -16.77 -3.16 10.44
N ILE A 16 -17.44 -3.61 9.38
CA ILE A 16 -17.10 -4.88 8.70
C ILE A 16 -15.68 -4.80 8.13
N GLU A 17 -15.30 -3.68 7.53
CA GLU A 17 -13.95 -3.43 7.01
C GLU A 17 -12.88 -3.70 8.08
N VAL A 18 -13.06 -3.09 9.26
CA VAL A 18 -12.15 -3.22 10.40
C VAL A 18 -12.15 -4.65 10.95
N GLY A 19 -13.34 -5.23 11.13
CA GLY A 19 -13.50 -6.60 11.62
C GLY A 19 -12.83 -7.63 10.70
N LEU A 20 -12.96 -7.45 9.37
CA LEU A 20 -12.35 -8.29 8.35
C LEU A 20 -10.82 -8.20 8.42
N ALA A 21 -10.28 -6.98 8.41
CA ALA A 21 -8.83 -6.75 8.50
C ALA A 21 -8.23 -7.36 9.78
N SER A 22 -8.86 -7.10 10.93
CA SER A 22 -8.38 -7.55 12.23
C SER A 22 -8.43 -9.06 12.36
N THR A 23 -9.58 -9.67 12.02
CA THR A 23 -9.79 -11.11 12.21
C THR A 23 -8.93 -11.92 11.24
N PHE A 24 -8.97 -11.58 9.96
CA PHE A 24 -8.21 -12.32 8.95
C PHE A 24 -6.70 -12.11 9.12
N GLY A 25 -6.27 -10.87 9.38
CA GLY A 25 -4.87 -10.57 9.69
C GLY A 25 -4.36 -11.35 10.90
N SER A 26 -5.14 -11.44 11.98
CA SER A 26 -4.78 -12.22 13.17
C SER A 26 -4.63 -13.72 12.85
N ILE A 27 -5.57 -14.29 12.09
CA ILE A 27 -5.50 -15.69 11.67
C ILE A 27 -4.22 -15.95 10.87
N LEU A 28 -3.91 -15.10 9.88
CA LEU A 28 -2.74 -15.27 9.03
C LEU A 28 -1.42 -15.12 9.81
N LEU A 29 -1.31 -14.13 10.69
CA LEU A 29 -0.12 -13.91 11.51
C LEU A 29 0.19 -15.10 12.41
N GLN A 30 -0.83 -15.73 12.99
CA GLN A 30 -0.66 -16.90 13.87
C GLN A 30 -0.62 -18.24 13.11
N SER A 31 -0.79 -18.23 11.80
CA SER A 31 -0.83 -19.46 11.00
C SER A 31 0.57 -19.97 10.66
N SER A 32 0.71 -21.29 10.58
CA SER A 32 1.96 -21.89 10.10
C SER A 32 2.19 -21.53 8.62
N PRO A 33 3.44 -21.61 8.11
CA PRO A 33 3.74 -21.30 6.71
C PRO A 33 2.88 -22.08 5.70
N GLN A 34 2.54 -23.34 6.01
CA GLN A 34 1.71 -24.18 5.15
C GLN A 34 0.25 -23.68 5.09
N ILE A 35 -0.32 -23.31 6.24
CA ILE A 35 -1.68 -22.77 6.31
C ILE A 35 -1.73 -21.40 5.62
N PHE A 36 -0.73 -20.55 5.89
CA PHE A 36 -0.60 -19.25 5.23
C PHE A 36 -0.55 -19.41 3.70
N SER A 37 0.30 -20.31 3.19
CA SER A 37 0.44 -20.55 1.74
C SER A 37 -0.88 -21.02 1.12
N ALA A 38 -1.59 -21.93 1.76
CA ALA A 38 -2.89 -22.41 1.27
C ALA A 38 -3.95 -21.30 1.27
N ALA A 39 -3.97 -20.44 2.29
CA ALA A 39 -4.86 -19.29 2.36
C ALA A 39 -4.52 -18.25 1.28
N LEU A 40 -3.23 -17.97 1.07
CA LEU A 40 -2.73 -17.06 0.04
C LEU A 40 -3.13 -17.54 -1.36
N ASP A 41 -2.96 -18.83 -1.65
CA ASP A 41 -3.31 -19.43 -2.95
C ASP A 41 -4.81 -19.36 -3.21
N LYS A 42 -5.62 -19.65 -2.18
CA LYS A 42 -7.08 -19.58 -2.28
C LYS A 42 -7.56 -18.15 -2.50
N LEU A 43 -6.98 -17.18 -1.78
CA LEU A 43 -7.32 -15.77 -1.95
C LEU A 43 -6.87 -15.27 -3.32
N TYR A 44 -5.67 -15.66 -3.77
CA TYR A 44 -5.16 -15.29 -5.10
C TYR A 44 -6.12 -15.78 -6.18
N GLY A 45 -6.49 -17.06 -6.15
CA GLY A 45 -7.43 -17.63 -7.12
C GLY A 45 -8.79 -16.92 -7.13
N PHE A 46 -9.30 -16.51 -5.96
CA PHE A 46 -10.54 -15.74 -5.86
C PHE A 46 -10.40 -14.33 -6.45
N VAL A 47 -9.38 -13.58 -6.03
CA VAL A 47 -9.19 -12.17 -6.40
C VAL A 47 -8.73 -12.00 -7.85
N SER A 48 -7.97 -12.93 -8.40
CA SER A 48 -7.50 -12.86 -9.80
C SER A 48 -8.53 -13.36 -10.83
N SER A 49 -9.65 -13.94 -10.41
CA SER A 49 -10.69 -14.48 -11.30
C SER A 49 -12.00 -13.70 -11.27
N HIS A 50 -12.07 -12.63 -10.47
CA HIS A 50 -13.28 -11.82 -10.29
C HIS A 50 -12.92 -10.33 -10.41
N ILE A 51 -13.81 -9.57 -11.03
CA ILE A 51 -13.73 -8.10 -11.08
C ILE A 51 -14.81 -7.57 -10.14
N PHE A 52 -14.40 -6.87 -9.09
CA PHE A 52 -15.32 -6.29 -8.12
C PHE A 52 -15.46 -4.78 -8.30
N GLU A 53 -16.63 -4.25 -7.98
CA GLU A 53 -16.81 -2.82 -7.83
C GLU A 53 -15.94 -2.28 -6.68
N THR A 54 -15.38 -1.07 -6.82
CA THR A 54 -14.31 -0.61 -5.93
C THR A 54 -14.77 0.00 -4.61
N LYS A 55 -16.08 0.21 -4.42
CA LYS A 55 -16.62 0.87 -3.22
C LYS A 55 -16.61 -0.08 -2.03
N VAL A 56 -17.19 -1.27 -2.16
CA VAL A 56 -17.39 -2.20 -1.04
C VAL A 56 -16.65 -3.53 -1.30
N ALA A 57 -17.06 -4.29 -2.30
CA ALA A 57 -16.53 -5.64 -2.55
C ALA A 57 -15.05 -5.62 -2.94
N GLY A 58 -14.65 -4.68 -3.79
CA GLY A 58 -13.26 -4.46 -4.17
C GLY A 58 -12.41 -3.98 -2.99
N LYS A 59 -12.98 -3.12 -2.14
CA LYS A 59 -12.32 -2.64 -0.93
C LYS A 59 -12.06 -3.78 0.05
N PHE A 60 -13.06 -4.62 0.32
CA PHE A 60 -12.93 -5.79 1.19
C PHE A 60 -11.91 -6.80 0.64
N SER A 61 -11.94 -7.07 -0.67
CA SER A 61 -10.94 -7.92 -1.33
C SER A 61 -9.52 -7.36 -1.17
N ALA A 62 -9.34 -6.06 -1.37
CA ALA A 62 -8.03 -5.40 -1.23
C ALA A 62 -7.50 -5.47 0.21
N ILE A 63 -8.37 -5.42 1.22
CA ILE A 63 -8.02 -5.54 2.64
C ILE A 63 -7.59 -6.96 3.00
N LEU A 64 -8.24 -7.97 2.44
CA LEU A 64 -7.82 -9.35 2.61
C LEU A 64 -6.41 -9.54 2.03
N VAL A 65 -6.15 -9.01 0.83
CA VAL A 65 -4.82 -9.05 0.20
C VAL A 65 -3.77 -8.31 1.03
N ARG A 66 -4.12 -7.14 1.58
CA ARG A 66 -3.25 -6.42 2.53
C ARG A 66 -2.95 -7.21 3.79
N SER A 67 -3.91 -7.97 4.30
CA SER A 67 -3.70 -8.80 5.49
C SER A 67 -2.68 -9.89 5.21
N CYS A 68 -2.69 -10.46 3.99
CA CYS A 68 -1.64 -11.37 3.53
C CYS A 68 -0.27 -10.70 3.46
N SER A 69 -0.15 -9.52 2.84
CA SER A 69 1.15 -8.84 2.72
C SER A 69 1.72 -8.35 4.04
N LYS A 70 0.86 -8.04 5.02
CA LYS A 70 1.30 -7.78 6.39
C LYS A 70 1.80 -9.01 7.12
N ALA A 71 1.20 -10.17 6.90
CA ALA A 71 1.62 -11.41 7.56
C ALA A 71 2.88 -12.01 6.91
N ASN A 72 3.00 -11.91 5.60
CA ASN A 72 4.21 -12.29 4.85
C ASN A 72 4.30 -11.48 3.56
N ALA A 73 5.12 -10.43 3.59
CA ALA A 73 5.30 -9.51 2.48
C ALA A 73 5.90 -10.22 1.26
N GLU A 74 6.94 -11.03 1.47
CA GLU A 74 7.68 -11.66 0.38
C GLU A 74 6.82 -12.53 -0.53
N LEU A 75 6.09 -13.49 0.06
CA LEU A 75 5.25 -14.43 -0.67
C LEU A 75 4.04 -13.72 -1.30
N SER A 76 3.43 -12.80 -0.56
CA SER A 76 2.25 -12.08 -1.04
C SER A 76 2.59 -11.18 -2.23
N LEU A 77 3.68 -10.43 -2.15
CA LEU A 77 4.14 -9.59 -3.26
C LEU A 77 4.52 -10.45 -4.47
N GLN A 78 5.24 -11.56 -4.26
CA GLN A 78 5.59 -12.47 -5.35
C GLN A 78 4.38 -13.02 -6.09
N LYS A 79 3.32 -13.35 -5.35
CA LYS A 79 2.09 -13.94 -5.91
C LYS A 79 1.23 -12.89 -6.64
N PHE A 80 0.97 -11.75 -6.00
CA PHE A 80 -0.03 -10.78 -6.47
C PHE A 80 0.57 -9.66 -7.34
N LEU A 81 1.70 -9.06 -6.92
CA LEU A 81 2.12 -7.77 -7.47
C LEU A 81 2.46 -7.83 -8.97
N PRO A 82 3.22 -8.83 -9.49
CA PRO A 82 3.49 -8.91 -10.92
C PRO A 82 2.24 -9.04 -11.78
N HIS A 83 1.22 -9.76 -11.30
CA HIS A 83 -0.03 -9.96 -12.04
C HIS A 83 -0.81 -8.65 -12.17
N PHE A 84 -1.14 -8.01 -11.03
CA PHE A 84 -1.96 -6.80 -11.04
C PHE A 84 -1.24 -5.59 -11.65
N CYS A 85 0.07 -5.44 -11.44
CA CYS A 85 0.81 -4.35 -12.08
C CYS A 85 0.87 -4.52 -13.61
N LYS A 86 1.10 -5.75 -14.11
CA LYS A 86 1.07 -6.00 -15.56
C LYS A 86 -0.32 -5.76 -16.13
N LEU A 87 -1.37 -6.20 -15.44
CA LEU A 87 -2.75 -5.95 -15.85
C LEU A 87 -3.05 -4.45 -15.95
N VAL A 88 -2.67 -3.66 -14.94
CA VAL A 88 -2.79 -2.19 -15.00
C VAL A 88 -2.06 -1.61 -16.21
N LEU A 89 -0.82 -2.03 -16.47
CA LEU A 89 -0.05 -1.54 -17.61
C LEU A 89 -0.67 -1.93 -18.97
N THR A 90 -1.20 -3.15 -19.09
CA THR A 90 -1.91 -3.60 -20.29
C THR A 90 -3.21 -2.81 -20.49
N LEU A 91 -4.01 -2.66 -19.43
CA LEU A 91 -5.27 -1.90 -19.46
C LEU A 91 -5.06 -0.40 -19.62
N THR A 92 -3.82 0.09 -19.57
CA THR A 92 -3.49 1.49 -19.82
C THR A 92 -2.56 1.65 -21.00
N GLU A 93 -2.42 0.66 -21.89
CA GLU A 93 -1.49 0.73 -23.02
C GLU A 93 -1.87 1.85 -24.01
N SER A 94 -3.17 2.05 -24.26
CA SER A 94 -3.66 3.17 -25.08
C SER A 94 -3.59 4.50 -24.34
N ASP A 95 -3.09 5.55 -25.01
CA ASP A 95 -3.05 6.91 -24.47
C ASP A 95 -4.44 7.56 -24.36
N ASP A 96 -5.46 7.02 -25.04
CA ASP A 96 -6.84 7.52 -24.95
C ASP A 96 -7.36 7.44 -23.50
N ILE A 97 -6.99 6.37 -22.80
CA ILE A 97 -7.40 6.06 -21.43
C ILE A 97 -6.95 7.15 -20.44
N LEU A 98 -5.84 7.84 -20.74
CA LEU A 98 -5.35 8.93 -19.89
C LEU A 98 -6.34 10.08 -19.78
N ASN A 99 -7.16 10.28 -20.82
CA ASN A 99 -8.10 11.38 -20.94
C ASN A 99 -9.56 10.97 -20.67
N GLU A 100 -9.81 9.70 -20.33
CA GLU A 100 -11.15 9.21 -20.01
C GLU A 100 -11.62 9.67 -18.62
N GLU A 101 -12.89 10.05 -18.53
CA GLU A 101 -13.51 10.46 -17.26
C GLU A 101 -13.96 9.26 -16.42
N PHE A 102 -14.30 8.16 -17.09
CA PHE A 102 -14.73 6.91 -16.48
C PHE A 102 -13.82 5.79 -16.96
N LEU A 103 -13.16 5.13 -16.03
CA LEU A 103 -12.29 3.99 -16.32
C LEU A 103 -13.06 2.69 -16.12
N ASP A 104 -12.62 1.65 -16.82
CA ASP A 104 -13.15 0.31 -16.64
C ASP A 104 -12.97 -0.20 -15.20
N HIS A 105 -13.92 -1.03 -14.77
CA HIS A 105 -13.93 -1.61 -13.43
C HIS A 105 -12.72 -2.51 -13.17
N GLU A 106 -12.20 -3.20 -14.19
CA GLU A 106 -11.01 -4.05 -14.04
C GLU A 106 -9.77 -3.24 -13.70
N LEU A 107 -9.59 -2.08 -14.35
CA LEU A 107 -8.47 -1.18 -14.08
C LEU A 107 -8.56 -0.58 -12.67
N LEU A 108 -9.74 -0.08 -12.29
CA LEU A 108 -9.97 0.50 -10.95
C LEU A 108 -9.77 -0.56 -9.85
N PHE A 109 -10.30 -1.76 -10.05
CA PHE A 109 -10.13 -2.86 -9.10
C PHE A 109 -8.65 -3.26 -8.98
N SER A 110 -7.94 -3.38 -10.10
CA SER A 110 -6.51 -3.72 -10.11
C SER A 110 -5.66 -2.68 -9.39
N LEU A 111 -5.91 -1.38 -9.65
CA LEU A 111 -5.26 -0.28 -8.92
C LEU A 111 -5.57 -0.34 -7.41
N GLN A 112 -6.80 -0.68 -7.03
CA GLN A 112 -7.18 -0.82 -5.64
C GLN A 112 -6.44 -1.96 -4.95
N ILE A 113 -6.33 -3.14 -5.59
CA ILE A 113 -5.54 -4.26 -5.07
C ILE A 113 -4.08 -3.85 -4.89
N VAL A 114 -3.45 -3.24 -5.91
CA VAL A 114 -2.05 -2.78 -5.82
C VAL A 114 -1.89 -1.80 -4.66
N SER A 115 -2.80 -0.83 -4.52
CA SER A 115 -2.73 0.21 -3.49
C SER A 115 -2.73 -0.33 -2.05
N GLU A 116 -3.41 -1.44 -1.80
CA GLU A 116 -3.48 -2.04 -0.47
C GLU A 116 -2.40 -3.13 -0.26
N LEU A 117 -2.03 -3.86 -1.31
CA LEU A 117 -1.02 -4.92 -1.28
C LEU A 117 0.36 -4.40 -0.83
N ILE A 118 0.78 -3.24 -1.33
CA ILE A 118 2.11 -2.66 -1.06
C ILE A 118 2.28 -2.10 0.36
N ARG A 119 1.26 -2.15 1.21
CA ARG A 119 1.30 -1.65 2.59
C ARG A 119 1.92 -2.69 3.53
N CYS A 120 3.17 -3.05 3.25
CA CYS A 120 3.96 -4.08 3.89
C CYS A 120 5.42 -3.64 4.06
N ASP A 121 6.29 -4.54 4.52
CA ASP A 121 7.72 -4.29 4.70
C ASP A 121 8.39 -3.84 3.38
N GLY A 122 8.98 -2.64 3.39
CA GLY A 122 9.63 -2.00 2.25
C GLY A 122 10.77 -2.81 1.65
N LYS A 123 11.47 -3.62 2.47
CA LYS A 123 12.58 -4.46 2.06
C LYS A 123 12.21 -5.37 0.89
N HIS A 124 10.99 -5.90 0.92
CA HIS A 124 10.49 -6.79 -0.13
C HIS A 124 9.88 -6.05 -1.32
N LEU A 125 9.66 -4.74 -1.24
CA LEU A 125 9.16 -3.91 -2.35
C LEU A 125 10.27 -3.45 -3.29
N VAL A 126 11.50 -3.26 -2.80
CA VAL A 126 12.63 -2.75 -3.60
C VAL A 126 12.85 -3.59 -4.87
N LYS A 127 12.66 -4.91 -4.80
CA LYS A 127 12.78 -5.83 -5.95
C LYS A 127 11.77 -5.56 -7.07
N TYR A 128 10.72 -4.77 -6.81
CA TYR A 128 9.70 -4.37 -7.77
C TYR A 128 9.71 -2.87 -8.08
N SER A 129 10.76 -2.16 -7.68
CA SER A 129 10.86 -0.70 -7.83
C SER A 129 10.56 -0.21 -9.24
N ASP A 130 11.17 -0.79 -10.26
CA ASP A 130 10.93 -0.40 -11.66
C ASP A 130 9.50 -0.70 -12.14
N LEU A 131 8.89 -1.78 -11.65
CA LEU A 131 7.51 -2.14 -12.00
C LEU A 131 6.52 -1.17 -11.36
N LEU A 132 6.71 -0.84 -10.09
CA LEU A 132 5.91 0.14 -9.36
C LEU A 132 6.06 1.53 -9.98
N LEU A 133 7.29 1.93 -10.30
CA LEU A 133 7.56 3.21 -10.94
C LEU A 133 6.81 3.34 -12.26
N LYS A 134 6.84 2.32 -13.12
CA LYS A 134 6.07 2.29 -14.39
C LYS A 134 4.57 2.44 -14.17
N VAL A 135 4.01 1.73 -13.18
CA VAL A 135 2.58 1.82 -12.86
C VAL A 135 2.22 3.22 -12.40
N ILE A 136 3.02 3.82 -11.50
CA ILE A 136 2.77 5.17 -10.99
C ILE A 136 2.92 6.19 -12.12
N ASP A 137 4.03 6.17 -12.88
CA ASP A 137 4.25 7.05 -14.04
C ASP A 137 3.05 7.01 -15.01
N ARG A 138 2.49 5.82 -15.26
CA ARG A 138 1.39 5.67 -16.20
C ARG A 138 0.04 6.16 -15.68
N THR A 139 -0.19 6.08 -14.37
CA THR A 139 -1.54 6.22 -13.79
C THR A 139 -1.75 7.46 -12.92
N LEU A 140 -0.68 8.13 -12.51
CA LEU A 140 -0.74 9.25 -11.56
C LEU A 140 -1.53 10.45 -12.11
N HIS A 141 -1.48 10.65 -13.43
CA HIS A 141 -2.11 11.78 -14.12
C HIS A 141 -3.39 11.43 -14.89
N LEU A 142 -3.99 10.27 -14.64
CA LEU A 142 -5.30 9.90 -15.19
C LEU A 142 -6.31 11.04 -14.98
N LYS A 143 -7.14 11.33 -15.99
CA LYS A 143 -8.23 12.33 -15.87
C LYS A 143 -9.32 11.83 -14.92
N CYS A 144 -9.64 10.53 -14.97
CA CYS A 144 -10.60 9.92 -14.07
C CYS A 144 -10.19 10.07 -12.59
N ARG A 145 -11.11 10.62 -11.80
CA ARG A 145 -10.88 10.90 -10.38
C ARG A 145 -10.52 9.68 -9.54
N LYS A 146 -11.25 8.58 -9.72
CA LYS A 146 -10.99 7.34 -8.97
C LYS A 146 -9.63 6.76 -9.34
N GLY A 147 -9.25 6.82 -10.61
CA GLY A 147 -7.96 6.36 -11.12
C GLY A 147 -6.78 7.09 -10.47
N TYR A 148 -6.74 8.43 -10.56
CA TYR A 148 -5.63 9.19 -9.99
C TYR A 148 -5.61 9.13 -8.45
N LEU A 149 -6.76 9.02 -7.77
CA LEU A 149 -6.80 8.86 -6.31
C LEU A 149 -6.18 7.54 -5.87
N LEU A 150 -6.47 6.45 -6.58
CA LEU A 150 -5.87 5.14 -6.30
C LEU A 150 -4.37 5.15 -6.62
N SER A 151 -3.96 5.78 -7.74
CA SER A 151 -2.55 5.89 -8.11
C SER A 151 -1.74 6.76 -7.12
N SER A 152 -2.29 7.89 -6.68
CA SER A 152 -1.67 8.72 -5.64
C SER A 152 -1.58 7.95 -4.31
N ALA A 153 -2.60 7.15 -3.96
CA ALA A 153 -2.55 6.28 -2.80
C ALA A 153 -1.46 5.20 -2.94
N ILE A 154 -1.23 4.64 -4.14
CA ILE A 154 -0.10 3.74 -4.41
C ILE A 154 1.20 4.48 -4.10
N LEU A 155 1.42 5.66 -4.67
CA LEU A 155 2.63 6.46 -4.42
C LEU A 155 2.87 6.72 -2.92
N ARG A 156 1.85 7.22 -2.20
CA ARG A 156 1.91 7.46 -0.76
C ARG A 156 2.24 6.20 0.03
N HIS A 157 1.59 5.08 -0.30
CA HIS A 157 1.80 3.82 0.40
C HIS A 157 3.18 3.23 0.11
N VAL A 158 3.72 3.36 -1.11
CA VAL A 158 5.10 2.93 -1.42
C VAL A 158 6.07 3.74 -0.57
N LEU A 159 5.97 5.08 -0.60
CA LEU A 159 6.85 5.95 0.19
C LEU A 159 6.77 5.62 1.69
N LYS A 160 5.57 5.37 2.20
CA LYS A 160 5.38 5.01 3.61
C LYS A 160 6.02 3.67 3.95
N SER A 161 5.86 2.65 3.11
CA SER A 161 6.45 1.33 3.31
C SER A 161 7.98 1.37 3.26
N LEU A 162 8.59 2.33 2.55
CA LEU A 162 10.05 2.48 2.43
C LEU A 162 10.69 3.35 3.52
N THR A 163 9.89 4.11 4.29
CA THR A 163 10.42 5.16 5.18
C THR A 163 9.91 5.08 6.62
N LEU A 164 8.82 4.35 6.89
CA LEU A 164 8.22 4.31 8.22
C LEU A 164 8.87 3.24 9.09
N LEU A 165 9.49 3.67 10.20
CA LEU A 165 9.85 2.79 11.31
C LEU A 165 8.59 2.14 11.90
N CYS A 166 8.49 0.81 11.82
CA CYS A 166 7.36 0.06 12.35
C CYS A 166 7.78 -1.35 12.79
N ALA A 167 6.99 -2.00 13.65
CA ALA A 167 7.20 -3.40 14.00
C ALA A 167 6.75 -4.32 12.85
N LEU A 168 7.50 -5.38 12.61
CA LEU A 168 7.27 -6.36 11.54
C LEU A 168 6.55 -7.61 12.03
N ASP A 169 6.80 -8.01 13.27
CA ASP A 169 6.25 -9.24 13.85
C ASP A 169 5.21 -8.93 14.95
N PHE A 170 4.02 -9.51 14.79
CA PHE A 170 2.90 -9.39 15.72
C PHE A 170 2.38 -10.77 16.16
N ARG A 171 3.22 -11.81 16.05
CA ARG A 171 2.91 -13.15 16.56
C ARG A 171 2.82 -13.17 18.08
N SER A 172 1.98 -14.07 18.61
CA SER A 172 1.83 -14.24 20.06
C SER A 172 3.03 -14.94 20.71
N VAL A 173 3.86 -15.60 19.91
CA VAL A 173 5.02 -16.37 20.36
C VAL A 173 6.28 -15.93 19.61
N THR A 174 7.40 -15.86 20.32
CA THR A 174 8.71 -15.47 19.77
C THR A 174 9.47 -16.63 19.13
N LYS A 175 9.01 -17.88 19.33
CA LYS A 175 9.65 -19.07 18.75
C LYS A 175 9.43 -19.07 17.23
N SER A 176 10.49 -19.38 16.47
CA SER A 176 10.39 -19.52 15.02
C SER A 176 9.56 -20.74 14.64
N TRP A 177 8.98 -20.72 13.44
CA TRP A 177 8.26 -21.86 12.89
C TRP A 177 9.15 -23.10 12.71
N ASP A 178 10.47 -22.91 12.55
CA ASP A 178 11.44 -24.02 12.50
C ASP A 178 11.51 -24.79 13.83
N LYS A 179 11.33 -24.12 14.97
CA LYS A 179 11.24 -24.84 16.26
C LYS A 179 9.98 -25.69 16.33
N TYR A 180 8.89 -25.19 15.74
CA TYR A 180 7.61 -25.90 15.70
C TYR A 180 7.49 -26.93 14.57
N SER A 181 8.54 -27.18 13.78
CA SER A 181 8.48 -28.19 12.72
C SER A 181 8.59 -29.63 13.26
N ASN A 182 9.08 -29.81 14.49
CA ASN A 182 9.14 -31.11 15.15
C ASN A 182 8.23 -31.17 16.39
N PHE A 183 7.07 -31.79 16.22
CA PHE A 183 6.07 -31.91 17.30
C PHE A 183 6.47 -32.89 18.41
N GLU A 184 7.51 -33.70 18.25
CA GLU A 184 8.01 -34.55 19.32
C GLU A 184 8.76 -33.73 20.38
N THR A 185 9.46 -32.68 19.95
CA THR A 185 10.26 -31.81 20.84
C THR A 185 9.46 -30.61 21.32
N ASP A 186 8.70 -29.96 20.42
CA ASP A 186 8.00 -28.72 20.70
C ASP A 186 6.57 -28.75 20.13
N LEU A 187 5.58 -28.89 21.02
CA LEU A 187 4.17 -28.83 20.68
C LEU A 187 3.65 -27.39 20.76
N PRO A 188 3.26 -26.75 19.63
CA PRO A 188 2.80 -25.35 19.62
C PRO A 188 1.63 -25.08 20.57
N ILE A 189 0.75 -26.06 20.75
CA ILE A 189 -0.43 -25.96 21.62
C ILE A 189 -0.07 -25.74 23.10
N ARG A 190 1.17 -26.06 23.51
CA ARG A 190 1.63 -25.81 24.89
C ARG A 190 1.90 -24.33 25.15
N ASP A 191 2.11 -23.54 24.10
CA ASP A 191 2.36 -22.10 24.21
C ASP A 191 1.07 -21.27 24.10
N TRP A 192 -0.11 -21.91 24.09
CA TRP A 192 -1.39 -21.22 24.03
C TRP A 192 -1.66 -20.39 25.28
N GLY A 193 -1.92 -19.10 25.09
CA GLY A 193 -2.17 -18.15 26.18
C GLY A 193 -0.92 -17.79 26.98
N CYS A 194 0.28 -18.19 26.54
CA CYS A 194 1.51 -17.77 27.18
C CYS A 194 1.69 -16.26 27.13
N THR A 195 2.18 -15.70 28.22
CA THR A 195 2.56 -14.30 28.32
C THR A 195 4.02 -14.12 27.92
N VAL A 196 4.35 -12.96 27.38
CA VAL A 196 5.73 -12.59 27.06
C VAL A 196 6.29 -11.69 28.16
N ASP A 197 7.56 -11.88 28.49
CA ASP A 197 8.29 -10.97 29.38
C ASP A 197 8.60 -9.66 28.64
N ILE A 198 8.08 -8.55 29.16
CA ILE A 198 8.26 -7.21 28.57
C ILE A 198 9.73 -6.78 28.52
N HIS A 199 10.59 -7.34 29.39
CA HIS A 199 12.03 -7.04 29.41
C HIS A 199 12.82 -7.88 28.40
N HIS A 200 12.21 -8.93 27.85
CA HIS A 200 12.83 -9.85 26.88
C HIS A 200 12.00 -9.94 25.59
N LEU A 201 11.42 -8.81 25.17
CA LEU A 201 10.64 -8.71 23.94
C LEU A 201 11.59 -8.58 22.74
N ASN A 202 11.67 -9.61 21.90
CA ASN A 202 12.42 -9.58 20.64
C ASN A 202 11.54 -9.01 19.53
N VAL A 203 11.36 -7.69 19.50
CA VAL A 203 10.59 -7.01 18.45
C VAL A 203 11.46 -6.86 17.20
N ASP A 204 10.97 -7.39 16.09
CA ASP A 204 11.56 -7.14 14.78
C ASP A 204 11.07 -5.77 14.26
N TRP A 205 12.01 -4.88 13.96
CA TRP A 205 11.74 -3.52 13.52
C TRP A 205 12.14 -3.36 12.07
N HIS A 206 11.27 -2.70 11.32
CA HIS A 206 11.59 -2.19 10.00
C HIS A 206 12.47 -0.95 10.14
N ASP A 207 13.75 -1.09 9.83
CA ASP A 207 14.68 0.02 9.65
C ASP A 207 15.01 0.17 8.17
N ALA A 208 14.77 1.36 7.62
CA ALA A 208 14.83 1.60 6.18
C ALA A 208 16.28 1.50 5.68
N SER A 209 16.53 0.56 4.78
CA SER A 209 17.86 0.37 4.19
C SER A 209 18.20 1.48 3.18
N GLU A 210 19.49 1.61 2.84
CA GLU A 210 19.95 2.56 1.82
C GLU A 210 19.25 2.35 0.47
N GLN A 211 18.93 1.11 0.10
CA GLN A 211 18.23 0.80 -1.14
C GLN A 211 16.79 1.31 -1.13
N GLU A 212 16.12 1.23 0.03
CA GLU A 212 14.76 1.72 0.21
C GLU A 212 14.71 3.24 0.19
N LEU A 213 15.63 3.89 0.90
CA LEU A 213 15.75 5.35 0.91
C LEU A 213 16.12 5.89 -0.48
N ALA A 214 17.01 5.21 -1.21
CA ALA A 214 17.33 5.56 -2.59
C ALA A 214 16.12 5.43 -3.52
N PHE A 215 15.29 4.40 -3.32
CA PHE A 215 14.06 4.26 -4.09
C PHE A 215 13.02 5.34 -3.72
N ALA A 216 12.86 5.64 -2.43
CA ALA A 216 12.00 6.72 -1.97
C ALA A 216 12.44 8.08 -2.55
N GLN A 217 13.74 8.38 -2.52
CA GLN A 217 14.30 9.59 -3.13
C GLN A 217 14.00 9.65 -4.63
N ARG A 218 14.20 8.56 -5.37
CA ARG A 218 13.87 8.48 -6.81
C ARG A 218 12.39 8.79 -7.09
N LEU A 219 11.48 8.33 -6.23
CA LEU A 219 10.04 8.64 -6.36
C LEU A 219 9.76 10.13 -6.09
N LEU A 220 10.39 10.72 -5.07
CA LEU A 220 10.23 12.14 -4.75
C LEU A 220 10.80 13.03 -5.87
N ASP A 221 12.00 12.73 -6.36
CA ASP A 221 12.62 13.47 -7.47
C ASP A 221 11.77 13.39 -8.74
N ARG A 222 11.16 12.22 -9.00
CA ARG A 222 10.33 12.02 -10.19
C ARG A 222 8.99 12.73 -10.10
N PHE A 223 8.28 12.57 -8.97
CA PHE A 223 6.90 13.02 -8.86
C PHE A 223 6.77 14.32 -8.07
N LEU A 224 7.34 14.41 -6.86
CA LEU A 224 7.23 15.61 -6.04
C LEU A 224 7.91 16.82 -6.71
N ALA A 225 9.14 16.68 -7.23
CA ALA A 225 9.85 17.79 -7.84
C ALA A 225 9.14 18.31 -9.11
N THR A 226 8.59 17.40 -9.92
CA THR A 226 7.83 17.75 -11.13
C THR A 226 6.58 18.56 -10.78
N GLU A 227 5.78 18.09 -9.83
CA GLU A 227 4.57 18.79 -9.40
C GLU A 227 4.87 20.14 -8.76
N LEU A 228 5.92 20.24 -7.93
CA LEU A 228 6.34 21.51 -7.34
C LEU A 228 6.79 22.52 -8.40
N SER A 229 7.56 22.07 -9.40
CA SER A 229 7.99 22.93 -10.51
C SER A 229 6.78 23.45 -11.30
N ASP A 230 5.83 22.57 -11.61
CA ASP A 230 4.61 22.94 -12.31
C ASP A 230 3.74 23.93 -11.52
N LEU A 231 3.60 23.71 -10.21
CA LEU A 231 2.87 24.60 -9.31
C LEU A 231 3.54 25.98 -9.23
N LEU A 232 4.86 26.04 -9.14
CA LEU A 232 5.62 27.30 -9.13
C LEU A 232 5.46 28.07 -10.45
N ASN A 233 5.51 27.38 -11.59
CA ASN A 233 5.30 28.00 -12.89
C ASN A 233 3.85 28.48 -13.07
N TRP A 234 2.88 27.76 -12.49
CA TRP A 234 1.48 28.21 -12.44
C TRP A 234 1.31 29.49 -11.60
N ILE A 235 1.95 29.58 -10.43
CA ILE A 235 1.94 30.79 -9.58
C ILE A 235 2.51 31.99 -10.33
N LYS A 236 3.56 31.81 -11.14
CA LYS A 236 4.16 32.87 -11.96
C LYS A 236 3.34 33.25 -13.19
N GLY A 237 2.30 32.49 -13.53
CA GLY A 237 1.53 32.66 -14.76
C GLY A 237 2.20 32.10 -16.03
N GLU A 238 3.30 31.35 -15.88
CA GLU A 238 4.06 30.72 -16.97
C GLU A 238 3.42 29.41 -17.46
N LYS A 239 2.65 28.75 -16.58
CA LYS A 239 1.87 27.53 -16.89
C LYS A 239 0.40 27.76 -16.57
N LYS A 240 -0.50 27.31 -17.46
CA LYS A 240 -1.94 27.25 -17.17
C LYS A 240 -2.29 25.84 -16.69
N LEU A 241 -2.95 25.76 -15.53
CA LEU A 241 -3.53 24.54 -14.99
C LEU A 241 -5.03 24.77 -14.83
N SER A 242 -5.82 23.80 -15.25
CA SER A 242 -7.24 23.72 -14.90
C SER A 242 -7.40 23.50 -13.39
N ARG A 243 -8.62 23.68 -12.89
CA ARG A 243 -8.94 23.46 -11.48
C ARG A 243 -8.66 22.00 -11.07
N GLU A 244 -9.00 21.06 -11.95
CA GLU A 244 -8.86 19.63 -11.75
C GLU A 244 -7.39 19.21 -11.76
N GLU A 245 -6.59 19.77 -12.69
CA GLU A 245 -5.14 19.56 -12.74
C GLU A 245 -4.44 20.11 -11.50
N LEU A 246 -4.81 21.31 -11.05
CA LEU A 246 -4.28 21.90 -9.83
C LEU A 246 -4.63 21.06 -8.60
N GLN A 247 -5.87 20.60 -8.48
CA GLN A 247 -6.29 19.73 -7.38
C GLN A 247 -5.51 18.42 -7.37
N ARG A 248 -5.29 17.81 -8.53
CA ARG A 248 -4.50 16.58 -8.67
C ARG A 248 -3.03 16.81 -8.30
N SER A 249 -2.43 17.90 -8.78
CA SER A 249 -1.05 18.28 -8.45
C SER A 249 -0.85 18.45 -6.93
N LEU A 250 -1.75 19.18 -6.28
CA LEU A 250 -1.73 19.36 -4.82
C LEU A 250 -1.94 18.06 -4.05
N LEU A 251 -2.79 17.15 -4.55
CA LEU A 251 -2.96 15.83 -3.96
C LEU A 251 -1.65 15.03 -4.03
N ILE A 252 -1.01 14.98 -5.19
CA ILE A 252 0.26 14.24 -5.39
C ILE A 252 1.33 14.79 -4.44
N ILE A 253 1.47 16.13 -4.34
CA ILE A 253 2.40 16.77 -3.41
C ILE A 253 2.10 16.36 -1.97
N CYS A 254 0.83 16.43 -1.56
CA CYS A 254 0.38 16.05 -0.21
C CYS A 254 0.69 14.58 0.09
N ASP A 255 0.41 13.68 -0.85
CA ASP A 255 0.61 12.24 -0.72
C ASP A 255 2.11 11.87 -0.70
N CYS A 256 2.96 12.58 -1.46
CA CYS A 256 4.41 12.46 -1.39
C CYS A 256 4.93 12.85 0.00
N ILE A 257 4.56 14.03 0.50
CA ILE A 257 5.00 14.53 1.81
C ILE A 257 4.51 13.61 2.93
N THR A 258 3.24 13.21 2.88
CA THR A 258 2.63 12.33 3.89
C THR A 258 3.25 10.93 3.86
N GLY A 259 3.57 10.42 2.66
CA GLY A 259 4.19 9.11 2.47
C GLY A 259 5.62 9.08 3.00
N ALA A 260 6.40 10.11 2.73
CA ALA A 260 7.81 10.21 3.13
C ALA A 260 8.04 10.94 4.46
N ALA A 261 6.98 11.26 5.22
CA ALA A 261 7.04 12.16 6.38
C ALA A 261 8.10 11.76 7.42
N SER A 262 8.32 10.46 7.62
CA SER A 262 9.30 9.93 8.57
C SER A 262 10.76 10.14 8.15
N ALA A 263 11.01 10.31 6.85
CA ALA A 263 12.35 10.50 6.27
C ALA A 263 12.65 11.96 5.91
N LEU A 264 11.63 12.82 5.86
CA LEU A 264 11.81 14.24 5.56
C LEU A 264 12.31 15.00 6.80
N PRO A 265 13.23 15.97 6.63
CA PRO A 265 13.69 16.79 7.73
C PRO A 265 12.56 17.68 8.26
N LEU A 266 12.60 17.97 9.56
CA LEU A 266 11.76 19.00 10.16
C LEU A 266 12.09 20.36 9.54
N TRP A 267 11.10 21.24 9.45
CA TRP A 267 11.32 22.60 9.01
C TRP A 267 12.27 23.33 9.96
N SER A 268 13.38 23.82 9.41
CA SER A 268 14.27 24.75 10.09
C SER A 268 13.61 26.13 10.09
N GLY A 269 13.21 26.62 11.26
CA GLY A 269 12.65 27.96 11.45
C GLY A 269 13.00 28.52 12.82
N ASP A 270 12.88 29.83 12.97
CA ASP A 270 13.13 30.50 14.26
C ASP A 270 12.08 30.06 15.28
N ASN A 271 12.53 29.80 16.51
CA ASN A 271 11.63 29.51 17.62
C ASN A 271 10.75 30.74 17.89
N ILE A 272 9.44 30.61 17.64
CA ILE A 272 8.47 31.61 18.06
C ILE A 272 8.30 31.46 19.58
N VAL A 273 8.92 32.36 20.33
CA VAL A 273 8.64 32.51 21.77
C VAL A 273 7.27 33.19 21.88
N LEU A 274 6.27 32.43 22.33
CA LEU A 274 4.91 32.92 22.61
C LEU A 274 4.84 33.61 23.99
#